data_AF-A0A373PPW0-F1
#
_entry.id   AF-A0A373PPW0-F1
#
_cell.length_a   1.000
_cell.length_b   1.000
_cell.length_c   1.000
_cell.angle_alpha   90.00
_cell.angle_beta   90.00
_cell.angle_gamma   90.00
#
_symmetry.space_group_name_H-M   'P 1'
#
loop_
_entity.id
_entity.type
_entity.pdbx_description
1 polymer ?
#
loop_
_entity_poly.entity_id
_entity_poly.type
_entity_poly.pdbx_seq_one_letter_code
_entity_poly.pdbx_strand_id
1 'polypeptide(L)'
;MTANIKKSARRFLREYKINILSFERISKIIKSQGYKIIRFCKAYNDENIEILINVLGLKEYVQAYSAFTYVDNNYRLVFLEDNISEQEALILLTHEEGHIYNGHFGKTVIAGENTTDEFEANEFTHYLLNPPIINKAFAFISTHKIISTMLCCSIFVTIGGSISTSIILTQQTYYREYYATPSGKKYHKAECIYIRDKQTKRRVSKDDIKNEKLEPCKVCLPELRKD
;
A
#
# COMPACT_ATOMS: atom_id res chain seq x y z
N MET A 1 17.36 20.13 7.55
CA MET A 1 17.39 20.04 6.08
C MET A 1 16.62 18.85 5.53
N THR A 2 16.89 17.60 5.96
CA THR A 2 16.24 16.37 5.45
C THR A 2 14.70 16.38 5.39
N ALA A 3 14.02 16.98 6.38
CA ALA A 3 12.57 17.07 6.39
C ALA A 3 11.99 17.87 5.20
N ASN A 4 12.75 18.83 4.66
CA ASN A 4 12.34 19.64 3.53
C ASN A 4 12.44 18.85 2.21
N ILE A 5 13.55 18.12 2.00
CA ILE A 5 13.76 17.29 0.82
C ILE A 5 12.76 16.14 0.74
N LYS A 6 12.47 15.48 1.86
CA LYS A 6 11.39 14.47 1.92
C LYS A 6 10.03 15.03 1.50
N LYS A 7 9.73 16.28 1.87
CA LYS A 7 8.50 16.96 1.46
C LYS A 7 8.54 17.32 -0.03
N SER A 8 9.70 17.73 -0.55
CA SER A 8 9.93 17.99 -1.97
C SER A 8 9.73 16.74 -2.82
N ALA A 9 10.35 15.61 -2.45
CA ALA A 9 10.18 14.31 -3.08
C ALA A 9 8.70 13.88 -3.14
N ARG A 10 7.97 14.04 -2.01
CA ARG A 10 6.52 13.76 -1.97
C ARG A 10 5.70 14.73 -2.82
N ARG A 11 6.13 15.98 -2.97
CA ARG A 11 5.49 16.96 -3.86
C ARG A 11 5.69 16.52 -5.31
N PHE A 12 6.91 16.19 -5.70
CA PHE A 12 7.25 15.67 -7.03
C PHE A 12 6.39 14.46 -7.42
N LEU A 13 6.34 13.43 -6.55
CA LEU A 13 5.53 12.24 -6.82
C LEU A 13 4.04 12.55 -7.03
N ARG A 14 3.48 13.52 -6.29
CA ARG A 14 2.08 13.93 -6.44
C ARG A 14 1.84 14.77 -7.69
N GLU A 15 2.72 15.73 -7.95
CA GLU A 15 2.66 16.63 -9.10
C GLU A 15 2.67 15.85 -10.41
N TYR A 16 3.57 14.89 -10.54
CA TYR A 16 3.70 14.03 -11.71
C TYR A 16 2.88 12.74 -11.64
N LYS A 17 2.04 12.57 -10.61
CA LYS A 17 1.16 11.40 -10.39
C LYS A 17 1.91 10.06 -10.53
N ILE A 18 3.07 9.95 -9.88
CA ILE A 18 3.97 8.81 -9.96
C ILE A 18 3.66 7.84 -8.82
N ASN A 19 3.26 6.61 -9.20
CA ASN A 19 3.09 5.50 -8.27
C ASN A 19 4.35 4.63 -8.18
N ILE A 20 4.96 4.37 -9.35
CA ILE A 20 6.21 3.62 -9.52
C ILE A 20 7.06 4.44 -10.48
N LEU A 21 8.31 4.72 -10.10
CA LEU A 21 9.25 5.44 -10.95
C LEU A 21 9.95 4.46 -11.90
N SER A 22 10.09 4.84 -13.16
CA SER A 22 10.81 4.11 -14.19
C SER A 22 11.70 5.04 -15.00
N PHE A 23 12.70 4.49 -15.70
CA PHE A 23 13.61 5.25 -16.55
C PHE A 23 12.85 6.07 -17.61
N GLU A 24 11.87 5.45 -18.27
CA GLU A 24 11.02 6.13 -19.25
C GLU A 24 10.25 7.31 -18.62
N ARG A 25 9.73 7.12 -17.40
CA ARG A 25 8.92 8.14 -16.73
C ARG A 25 9.76 9.34 -16.32
N ILE A 26 10.92 9.12 -15.69
CA ILE A 26 11.81 10.21 -15.27
C ILE A 26 12.35 10.95 -16.50
N SER A 27 12.71 10.23 -17.57
CA SER A 27 13.16 10.83 -18.83
C SER A 27 12.11 11.73 -19.46
N LYS A 28 10.83 11.33 -19.43
CA LYS A 28 9.71 12.16 -19.92
C LYS A 28 9.52 13.42 -19.10
N ILE A 29 9.71 13.34 -17.78
CA ILE A 29 9.57 14.48 -16.87
C ILE A 29 10.66 15.52 -17.13
N ILE A 30 11.93 15.10 -17.11
CA ILE A 30 13.09 15.94 -17.43
C ILE A 30 12.89 16.67 -18.77
N LYS A 31 12.47 15.92 -19.81
CA LYS A 31 12.18 16.49 -21.13
C LYS A 31 11.04 17.51 -21.10
N SER A 32 9.99 17.27 -20.30
CA SER A 32 8.86 18.20 -20.16
C SER A 32 9.22 19.50 -19.45
N GLN A 33 10.29 19.51 -18.65
CA GLN A 33 10.86 20.71 -18.03
C GLN A 33 11.80 21.50 -18.97
N GLY A 34 11.93 21.05 -20.23
CA GLY A 34 12.72 21.72 -21.26
C GLY A 34 14.18 21.26 -21.35
N TYR A 35 14.55 20.17 -20.68
CA TYR A 35 15.89 19.62 -20.75
C TYR A 35 16.00 18.60 -21.89
N LYS A 36 17.17 18.52 -22.53
CA LYS A 36 17.51 17.44 -23.46
C LYS A 36 18.44 16.45 -22.77
N ILE A 37 18.10 15.17 -22.85
CA ILE A 37 18.96 14.10 -22.34
C ILE A 37 19.92 13.69 -23.46
N ILE A 38 21.22 13.83 -23.22
CA ILE A 38 22.30 13.48 -24.13
C ILE A 38 22.99 12.24 -23.58
N ARG A 39 22.99 11.16 -24.35
CA ARG A 39 23.72 9.94 -24.02
C ARG A 39 25.17 10.07 -24.49
N PHE A 40 26.12 9.61 -23.69
CA PHE A 40 27.54 9.67 -24.07
C PHE A 40 28.29 8.42 -23.63
N CYS A 41 29.41 8.15 -24.27
CA CYS A 41 30.36 7.10 -23.95
C CYS A 41 31.70 7.73 -23.58
N LYS A 42 32.38 7.15 -22.58
CA LYS A 42 33.72 7.62 -22.18
C LYS A 42 34.82 7.28 -23.19
N ALA A 43 34.61 6.23 -23.99
CA ALA A 43 35.57 5.72 -24.96
C ALA A 43 35.41 6.31 -26.37
N TYR A 44 34.18 6.35 -26.89
CA TYR A 44 33.91 6.82 -28.25
C TYR A 44 32.48 7.36 -28.36
N ASN A 45 32.34 8.60 -28.83
CA ASN A 45 31.05 9.25 -29.11
C ASN A 45 30.87 9.45 -30.61
N ASP A 46 29.61 9.57 -31.03
CA ASP A 46 29.28 10.08 -32.36
C ASP A 46 29.84 11.50 -32.54
N GLU A 47 30.17 11.86 -33.79
CA GLU A 47 30.80 13.14 -34.14
C GLU A 47 30.04 14.36 -33.59
N ASN A 48 28.71 14.36 -33.68
CA ASN A 48 27.87 15.46 -33.19
C ASN A 48 27.97 15.64 -31.66
N ILE A 49 28.05 14.53 -30.92
CA ILE A 49 28.12 14.55 -29.45
C ILE A 49 29.51 14.99 -29.01
N GLU A 50 30.55 14.51 -29.71
CA GLU A 50 31.93 14.92 -29.47
C GLU A 50 32.12 16.42 -29.72
N ILE A 51 31.58 16.96 -30.83
CA ILE A 51 31.58 18.41 -31.10
C ILE A 51 30.87 19.17 -29.99
N LEU A 52 29.69 18.70 -29.55
CA LEU A 52 28.93 19.34 -28.47
C LEU A 52 29.74 19.40 -27.15
N ILE A 53 30.32 18.27 -26.74
CA ILE A 53 31.15 18.19 -25.52
C ILE A 53 32.34 19.15 -25.61
N ASN A 54 32.97 19.24 -26.78
CA ASN A 54 34.14 20.07 -27.01
C ASN A 54 33.82 21.57 -27.01
N VAL A 55 32.75 21.97 -27.70
CA VAL A 55 32.29 23.36 -27.75
C VAL A 55 31.87 23.86 -26.38
N LEU A 56 31.23 23.00 -25.56
CA LEU A 56 30.81 23.35 -24.21
C LEU A 56 31.92 23.19 -23.16
N GLY A 57 33.10 22.67 -23.53
CA GLY A 57 34.21 22.48 -22.61
C GLY A 57 33.99 21.39 -21.54
N LEU A 58 33.20 20.35 -21.86
CA LEU A 58 32.72 19.36 -20.89
C LEU A 58 33.56 18.07 -20.81
N LYS A 59 34.73 18.03 -21.45
CA LYS A 59 35.58 16.82 -21.50
C LYS A 59 35.91 16.24 -20.12
N GLU A 60 36.29 17.10 -19.17
CA GLU A 60 36.67 16.66 -17.82
C GLU A 60 35.47 16.04 -17.07
N TYR A 61 34.27 16.62 -17.24
CA TYR A 61 33.05 16.11 -16.62
C TYR A 61 32.62 14.77 -17.20
N VAL A 62 32.69 14.61 -18.52
CA VAL A 62 32.40 13.35 -19.21
C VAL A 62 33.32 12.22 -18.75
N GLN A 63 34.58 12.52 -18.43
CA GLN A 63 35.52 11.53 -17.90
C GLN A 63 35.30 11.24 -16.40
N ALA A 64 34.94 12.26 -15.62
CA ALA A 64 34.81 12.15 -14.17
C ALA A 64 33.46 11.57 -13.71
N TYR A 65 32.37 11.85 -14.42
CA TYR A 65 31.01 11.55 -13.98
C TYR A 65 30.25 10.66 -14.97
N SER A 66 29.32 9.87 -14.45
CA SER A 66 28.41 9.02 -15.25
C SER A 66 27.08 9.70 -15.57
N ALA A 67 26.74 10.78 -14.86
CA ALA A 67 25.67 11.69 -15.20
C ALA A 67 25.98 13.07 -14.62
N PHE A 68 25.48 14.12 -15.28
CA PHE A 68 25.54 15.50 -14.77
C PHE A 68 24.60 16.39 -15.57
N THR A 69 24.14 17.48 -14.94
CA THR A 69 23.26 18.47 -15.57
C THR A 69 24.03 19.74 -15.91
N TYR A 70 23.93 20.16 -17.17
CA TYR A 70 24.49 21.41 -17.70
C TYR A 70 23.37 22.41 -18.03
N VAL A 71 23.45 23.62 -17.46
CA VAL A 71 22.53 24.72 -17.73
C VAL A 71 23.31 26.00 -17.96
N ASP A 72 23.12 26.61 -19.13
CA ASP A 72 23.55 27.98 -19.41
C ASP A 72 22.37 28.83 -19.93
N ASN A 73 22.65 30.01 -20.48
CA ASN A 73 21.61 30.90 -21.01
C ASN A 73 20.88 30.31 -22.24
N ASN A 74 21.45 29.32 -22.92
CA ASN A 74 20.98 28.82 -24.22
C ASN A 74 20.54 27.35 -24.18
N TYR A 75 21.11 26.56 -23.27
CA TYR A 75 21.04 25.11 -23.26
C TYR A 75 20.71 24.59 -21.86
N ARG A 76 19.85 23.57 -21.84
CA ARG A 76 19.50 22.78 -20.66
C ARG A 76 19.67 21.32 -21.03
N LEU A 77 20.78 20.73 -20.61
CA LEU A 77 21.21 19.41 -21.02
C LEU A 77 21.42 18.54 -19.79
N VAL A 78 21.01 17.28 -19.87
CA VAL A 78 21.35 16.25 -18.88
C VAL A 78 22.18 15.21 -19.61
N PHE A 79 23.44 15.09 -19.22
CA PHE A 79 24.35 14.09 -19.77
C PHE A 79 24.21 12.80 -18.97
N LEU A 80 24.19 11.66 -19.66
CA LEU A 80 24.07 10.35 -19.06
C LEU A 80 24.91 9.33 -19.83
N GLU A 81 25.74 8.57 -19.12
CA GLU A 81 26.59 7.54 -19.69
C GLU A 81 25.74 6.43 -20.34
N ASP A 82 26.16 5.93 -21.51
CA ASP A 82 25.38 4.95 -22.27
C ASP A 82 25.55 3.52 -21.74
N ASN A 83 26.77 3.17 -21.34
CA ASN A 83 27.18 1.82 -20.92
C ASN A 83 26.92 1.51 -19.44
N ILE A 84 25.74 1.85 -18.95
CA ILE A 84 25.30 1.57 -17.57
C ILE A 84 23.98 0.81 -17.57
N SER A 85 23.70 0.10 -16.47
CA SER A 85 22.43 -0.63 -16.33
C SER A 85 21.23 0.33 -16.30
N GLU A 86 20.03 -0.15 -16.68
CA GLU A 86 18.82 0.69 -16.63
C GLU A 86 18.50 1.15 -15.20
N GLN A 87 18.75 0.29 -14.19
CA GLN A 87 18.55 0.64 -12.78
C GLN A 87 19.51 1.75 -12.34
N GLU A 88 20.77 1.67 -12.74
CA GLU A 88 21.77 2.70 -12.45
C GLU A 88 21.46 4.00 -13.20
N ALA A 89 21.08 3.93 -14.47
CA ALA A 89 20.62 5.07 -15.25
C ALA A 89 19.40 5.76 -14.62
N LEU A 90 18.46 4.97 -14.09
CA LEU A 90 17.31 5.49 -13.34
C LEU A 90 17.75 6.22 -12.08
N ILE A 91 18.67 5.64 -11.28
CA ILE A 91 19.20 6.29 -10.07
C ILE A 91 19.86 7.62 -10.43
N LEU A 92 20.77 7.60 -11.40
CA LEU A 92 21.52 8.78 -11.83
C LEU A 92 20.59 9.87 -12.39
N LEU A 93 19.66 9.54 -13.29
CA LEU A 93 18.69 10.55 -13.77
C LEU A 93 17.78 11.08 -12.67
N THR A 94 17.44 10.26 -11.68
CA THR A 94 16.64 10.73 -10.55
C THR A 94 17.43 11.69 -9.67
N HIS A 95 18.74 11.49 -9.55
CA HIS A 95 19.66 12.40 -8.87
C HIS A 95 19.77 13.73 -9.60
N GLU A 96 19.99 13.70 -10.93
CA GLU A 96 19.99 14.89 -11.77
C GLU A 96 18.65 15.63 -11.70
N GLU A 97 17.52 14.92 -11.72
CA GLU A 97 16.20 15.52 -11.49
C GLU A 97 16.08 16.12 -10.09
N GLY A 98 16.74 15.55 -9.09
CA GLY A 98 16.86 16.14 -7.75
C GLY A 98 17.47 17.53 -7.80
N HIS A 99 18.54 17.73 -8.59
CA HIS A 99 19.10 19.05 -8.81
C HIS A 99 18.16 19.97 -9.59
N ILE A 100 17.54 19.47 -10.67
CA ILE A 100 16.62 20.25 -11.51
C ILE A 100 15.41 20.74 -10.70
N TYR A 101 14.73 19.83 -10.01
CA TYR A 101 13.48 20.11 -9.32
C TYR A 101 13.65 20.97 -8.07
N ASN A 102 14.77 20.81 -7.34
CA ASN A 102 15.06 21.61 -6.16
C ASN A 102 15.84 22.89 -6.48
N GLY A 103 16.22 23.10 -7.74
CA GLY A 103 16.88 24.32 -8.19
C GLY A 103 18.31 24.44 -7.67
N HIS A 104 19.05 23.33 -7.60
CA HIS A 104 20.45 23.27 -7.17
C HIS A 104 21.41 23.76 -8.26
N PHE A 105 21.09 24.92 -8.83
CA PHE A 105 21.91 25.63 -9.80
C PHE A 105 22.46 26.87 -9.08
N GLY A 106 23.76 26.84 -8.78
CA GLY A 106 24.45 27.95 -8.12
C GLY A 106 24.76 29.09 -9.10
N LYS A 107 25.99 29.62 -9.00
CA LYS A 107 26.55 30.53 -10.03
C LYS A 107 27.17 29.78 -11.21
N THR A 108 27.15 28.46 -11.17
CA THR A 108 27.86 27.59 -12.12
C THR A 108 26.91 26.92 -13.09
N VAL A 109 27.47 26.54 -14.23
CA VAL A 109 26.74 25.90 -15.34
C VAL A 109 26.46 24.42 -15.07
N ILE A 110 27.15 23.82 -14.09
CA ILE A 110 26.95 22.43 -13.67
C ILE A 110 26.23 22.43 -12.32
N ALA A 111 25.20 21.60 -12.19
CA ALA A 111 24.49 21.45 -10.93
C ALA A 111 25.34 20.74 -9.87
N GLY A 112 25.08 21.01 -8.58
CA GLY A 112 25.61 20.16 -7.49
C GLY A 112 27.04 20.47 -7.01
N GLU A 113 27.59 21.65 -7.32
CA GLU A 113 28.95 21.99 -6.87
C GLU A 113 29.11 22.06 -5.34
N ASN A 114 28.02 22.32 -4.61
CA ASN A 114 28.02 22.36 -3.15
C ASN A 114 27.67 21.00 -2.54
N THR A 115 28.39 20.61 -1.48
CA THR A 115 28.16 19.34 -0.75
C THR A 115 26.77 19.19 -0.18
N THR A 116 26.09 20.30 0.15
CA THR A 116 24.70 20.27 0.63
C THR A 116 23.74 19.90 -0.50
N ASP A 117 23.93 20.47 -1.69
CA ASP A 117 23.07 20.23 -2.86
C ASP A 117 23.18 18.76 -3.31
N GLU A 118 24.39 18.20 -3.30
CA GLU A 118 24.65 16.78 -3.56
C GLU A 118 23.96 15.87 -2.54
N PHE A 119 24.07 16.20 -1.25
CA PHE A 119 23.40 15.43 -0.21
C PHE A 119 21.87 15.49 -0.36
N GLU A 120 21.33 16.65 -0.70
CA GLU A 120 19.90 16.84 -0.90
C GLU A 120 19.38 16.11 -2.15
N ALA A 121 20.13 16.10 -3.26
CA ALA A 121 19.79 15.33 -4.46
C ALA A 121 19.82 13.81 -4.21
N ASN A 122 20.79 13.32 -3.44
CA ASN A 122 20.86 11.92 -3.02
C ASN A 122 19.65 11.51 -2.16
N GLU A 123 19.29 12.32 -1.16
CA GLU A 123 18.11 12.08 -0.32
C GLU A 123 16.82 12.12 -1.14
N PHE A 124 16.70 13.06 -2.09
CA PHE A 124 15.56 13.14 -2.99
C PHE A 124 15.38 11.84 -3.79
N THR A 125 16.46 11.34 -4.39
CA THR A 125 16.50 10.07 -5.12
C THR A 125 16.07 8.90 -4.25
N HIS A 126 16.61 8.81 -3.03
CA HIS A 126 16.25 7.78 -2.08
C HIS A 126 14.73 7.75 -1.80
N TYR A 127 14.10 8.91 -1.56
CA TYR A 127 12.66 8.98 -1.30
C TYR A 127 11.78 8.67 -2.51
N LEU A 128 12.27 8.94 -3.74
CA LEU A 128 11.56 8.63 -4.98
C LEU A 128 11.58 7.14 -5.31
N LEU A 129 12.73 6.49 -5.11
CA LEU A 129 12.91 5.06 -5.41
C LEU A 129 12.37 4.16 -4.28
N ASN A 130 12.29 4.68 -3.06
CA ASN A 130 11.74 3.96 -1.90
C ASN A 130 10.50 4.66 -1.34
N PRO A 131 9.40 4.76 -2.12
CA PRO A 131 8.18 5.37 -1.61
C PRO A 131 7.59 4.53 -0.46
N PRO A 132 6.80 5.14 0.43
CA PRO A 132 6.20 4.46 1.58
C PRO A 132 5.43 3.20 1.16
N ILE A 133 5.39 2.18 2.04
CA ILE A 133 4.68 0.91 1.79
C ILE A 133 3.22 1.13 1.36
N ILE A 134 2.57 2.18 1.89
CA ILE A 134 1.21 2.57 1.52
C ILE A 134 1.11 2.93 0.02
N ASN A 135 2.09 3.64 -0.54
CA ASN A 135 2.12 3.96 -1.96
C ASN A 135 2.35 2.71 -2.81
N LYS A 136 3.18 1.77 -2.34
CA LYS A 136 3.36 0.45 -2.99
C LYS A 136 2.06 -0.36 -2.97
N ALA A 137 1.32 -0.32 -1.86
CA ALA A 137 0.01 -0.97 -1.74
C ALA A 137 -1.02 -0.34 -2.69
N PHE A 138 -1.12 0.99 -2.76
CA PHE A 138 -2.01 1.66 -3.71
C PHE A 138 -1.62 1.40 -5.17
N ALA A 139 -0.32 1.39 -5.49
CA ALA A 139 0.18 1.02 -6.81
C ALA A 139 -0.27 -0.40 -7.16
N PHE A 140 -0.06 -1.37 -6.26
CA PHE A 140 -0.49 -2.75 -6.42
C PHE A 140 -2.01 -2.89 -6.60
N ILE A 141 -2.81 -2.16 -5.82
CA ILE A 141 -4.27 -2.14 -5.99
C ILE A 141 -4.66 -1.57 -7.37
N SER A 142 -3.98 -0.51 -7.81
CA SER A 142 -4.25 0.13 -9.10
C SER A 142 -3.89 -0.76 -10.29
N THR A 143 -2.84 -1.58 -10.19
CA THR A 143 -2.41 -2.51 -11.23
C THR A 143 -3.19 -3.83 -11.19
N HIS A 144 -3.59 -4.30 -10.01
CA HIS A 144 -4.26 -5.59 -9.80
C HIS A 144 -5.67 -5.45 -9.21
N LYS A 145 -6.51 -4.64 -9.87
CA LYS A 145 -7.88 -4.32 -9.41
C LYS A 145 -8.74 -5.56 -9.11
N ILE A 146 -8.63 -6.62 -9.94
CA ILE A 146 -9.40 -7.86 -9.77
C ILE A 146 -8.98 -8.61 -8.50
N ILE A 147 -7.67 -8.80 -8.31
CA ILE A 147 -7.12 -9.50 -7.14
C ILE A 147 -7.45 -8.74 -5.86
N SER A 148 -7.33 -7.41 -5.88
CA SER A 148 -7.68 -6.55 -4.74
C SER A 148 -9.17 -6.63 -4.39
N THR A 149 -10.05 -6.69 -5.39
CA THR A 149 -11.51 -6.83 -5.17
C THR A 149 -11.85 -8.20 -4.57
N MET A 150 -11.26 -9.28 -5.09
CA MET A 150 -11.44 -10.63 -4.55
C MET A 150 -10.99 -10.75 -3.08
N LEU A 151 -9.86 -10.12 -2.74
CA LEU A 151 -9.35 -10.10 -1.37
C LEU A 151 -10.26 -9.29 -0.43
N CYS A 152 -10.81 -8.16 -0.88
CA CYS A 152 -11.78 -7.41 -0.08
C CYS A 152 -13.05 -8.23 0.18
N CYS A 153 -13.59 -8.89 -0.86
CA CYS A 153 -14.76 -9.74 -0.72
C CYS A 153 -14.52 -10.90 0.26
N SER A 154 -13.35 -11.55 0.22
CA SER A 154 -13.05 -12.63 1.15
C SER A 154 -12.98 -12.15 2.60
N ILE A 155 -12.43 -10.96 2.86
CA ILE A 155 -12.40 -10.34 4.19
C ILE A 155 -13.81 -10.03 4.69
N PHE A 156 -14.71 -9.51 3.83
CA PHE A 156 -16.09 -9.26 4.22
C PHE A 156 -16.84 -10.57 4.55
N VAL A 157 -16.59 -11.65 3.80
CA VAL A 157 -17.20 -12.96 4.06
C VAL A 157 -16.71 -13.55 5.38
N THR A 158 -15.42 -13.45 5.71
CA THR A 158 -14.89 -13.97 6.97
C THR A 158 -15.43 -13.20 8.17
N ILE A 159 -15.45 -11.86 8.11
CA ILE A 159 -16.01 -11.01 9.18
C ILE A 159 -17.50 -11.31 9.36
N GLY A 160 -18.27 -11.37 8.26
CA GLY A 160 -19.69 -11.71 8.30
C GLY A 160 -19.95 -13.10 8.89
N GLY A 161 -19.11 -14.08 8.54
CA GLY A 161 -19.15 -15.44 9.10
C GLY A 161 -18.86 -15.48 10.60
N SER A 162 -17.84 -14.76 11.07
CA SER A 162 -17.50 -14.67 12.50
C SER A 162 -18.61 -14.01 13.34
N ILE A 163 -19.24 -12.96 12.83
CA ILE A 163 -20.37 -12.31 13.50
C ILE A 163 -21.57 -13.25 13.53
N SER A 164 -21.90 -13.89 12.41
CA SER A 164 -23.05 -14.79 12.30
C SER A 164 -22.93 -15.99 13.24
N THR A 165 -21.75 -16.60 13.31
CA THR A 165 -21.49 -17.74 14.22
C THR A 165 -21.60 -17.34 15.69
N SER A 166 -21.09 -16.15 16.05
CA SER A 166 -21.22 -15.61 17.41
C SER A 166 -22.69 -15.38 17.81
N ILE A 167 -23.51 -14.85 16.90
CA ILE A 167 -24.95 -14.65 17.13
C ILE A 167 -25.66 -16.00 17.30
N ILE A 168 -25.39 -16.98 16.43
CA ILE A 168 -25.99 -18.33 16.51
C ILE A 168 -25.62 -19.01 17.84
N LEU A 169 -24.35 -18.93 18.26
CA LEU A 169 -23.91 -19.50 19.54
C LEU A 169 -24.57 -18.81 20.74
N THR A 170 -24.72 -17.49 20.66
CA THR A 170 -25.43 -16.71 21.70
C THR A 170 -26.91 -17.11 21.77
N GLN A 171 -27.57 -17.33 20.63
CA GLN A 171 -28.94 -17.85 20.61
C GLN A 171 -29.04 -19.26 21.20
N GLN A 172 -28.12 -20.18 20.87
CA GLN A 172 -28.12 -21.53 21.44
C GLN A 172 -27.93 -21.52 22.97
N THR A 173 -27.08 -20.65 23.49
CA THR A 173 -26.82 -20.53 24.94
C THR A 173 -27.96 -19.82 25.69
N TYR A 174 -28.63 -18.85 25.07
CA TYR A 174 -29.82 -18.18 25.61
C TYR A 174 -31.03 -19.11 25.65
N TYR A 175 -31.33 -19.79 24.54
CA TYR A 175 -32.40 -20.77 24.40
C TYR A 175 -31.90 -22.19 24.69
N ARG A 176 -31.66 -22.53 25.96
CA ARG A 176 -31.51 -23.94 26.34
C ARG A 176 -32.70 -24.74 25.77
N GLU A 177 -32.45 -25.89 25.16
CA GLU A 177 -33.44 -26.68 24.41
C GLU A 177 -34.46 -27.39 25.32
N TYR A 178 -35.19 -26.60 26.10
CA TYR A 178 -36.26 -27.09 26.95
C TYR A 178 -37.60 -27.00 26.23
N TYR A 179 -38.46 -27.96 26.52
CA TYR A 179 -39.77 -28.12 25.92
C TYR A 179 -40.81 -28.36 27.00
N ALA A 180 -42.01 -27.81 26.80
CA ALA A 180 -43.17 -28.04 27.65
C ALA A 180 -44.41 -28.31 26.79
N THR A 181 -45.35 -29.09 27.32
CA THR A 181 -46.67 -29.23 26.69
C THR A 181 -47.59 -28.09 27.15
N PRO A 182 -48.56 -27.61 26.33
CA PRO A 182 -49.45 -26.49 26.67
C PRO A 182 -50.13 -26.60 28.04
N SER A 183 -50.50 -27.80 28.47
CA SER A 183 -51.14 -28.07 29.76
C SER A 183 -50.18 -28.58 30.85
N GLY A 184 -48.89 -28.74 30.54
CA GLY A 184 -47.91 -29.35 31.43
C GLY A 184 -47.26 -28.32 32.35
N LYS A 185 -47.14 -28.64 33.65
CA LYS A 185 -46.45 -27.78 34.63
C LYS A 185 -44.93 -27.99 34.67
N LYS A 186 -44.39 -28.82 33.77
CA LYS A 186 -42.98 -29.22 33.77
C LYS A 186 -42.33 -28.97 32.43
N TYR A 187 -41.06 -28.56 32.47
CA TYR A 187 -40.21 -28.45 31.28
C TYR A 187 -39.20 -29.61 31.23
N HIS A 188 -38.84 -29.99 30.01
CA HIS A 188 -38.15 -31.23 29.69
C HIS A 188 -37.08 -31.02 28.60
N LYS A 189 -36.09 -31.91 28.49
CA LYS A 189 -35.24 -32.02 27.27
C LYS A 189 -36.05 -32.64 26.12
N ALA A 190 -35.70 -32.32 24.87
CA ALA A 190 -36.46 -32.75 23.68
C ALA A 190 -36.69 -34.27 23.61
N GLU A 191 -35.70 -35.03 24.06
CA GLU A 191 -35.59 -36.48 24.04
C GLU A 191 -36.19 -37.18 25.27
N CYS A 192 -36.76 -36.43 26.23
CA CYS A 192 -37.35 -37.00 27.42
C CYS A 192 -38.52 -37.95 27.09
N ILE A 193 -38.50 -39.15 27.68
CA ILE A 193 -39.50 -40.21 27.45
C ILE A 193 -40.96 -39.75 27.59
N TYR A 194 -41.25 -38.73 28.40
CA TYR A 194 -42.61 -38.23 28.63
C TYR A 194 -43.12 -37.28 27.54
N ILE A 195 -42.21 -36.73 26.72
CA ILE A 195 -42.56 -35.74 25.70
C ILE A 195 -41.97 -36.03 24.32
N ARG A 196 -41.06 -37.00 24.19
CA ARG A 196 -40.36 -37.29 22.92
C ARG A 196 -41.34 -37.51 21.76
N ASP A 197 -42.42 -38.25 22.01
CA ASP A 197 -43.39 -38.63 20.98
C ASP A 197 -44.63 -37.72 20.93
N LYS A 198 -44.66 -36.63 21.73
CA LYS A 198 -45.77 -35.67 21.74
C LYS A 198 -45.62 -34.62 20.65
N GLN A 199 -46.62 -34.51 19.78
CA GLN A 199 -46.67 -33.47 18.74
C GLN A 199 -47.03 -32.08 19.30
N THR A 200 -47.62 -32.02 20.49
CA THR A 200 -48.05 -30.77 21.13
C THR A 200 -46.96 -30.08 21.95
N LYS A 201 -45.72 -30.58 21.95
CA LYS A 201 -44.62 -29.95 22.68
C LYS A 201 -44.19 -28.65 22.01
N ARG A 202 -43.96 -27.59 22.78
CA ARG A 202 -43.37 -26.33 22.32
C ARG A 202 -42.05 -26.06 23.03
N ARG A 203 -41.14 -25.34 22.36
CA ARG A 203 -39.90 -24.86 22.98
C ARG A 203 -40.22 -23.77 24.00
N VAL A 204 -39.51 -23.76 25.12
CA VAL A 204 -39.66 -22.76 26.19
C VAL A 204 -38.32 -22.08 26.48
N SER A 205 -38.35 -20.75 26.63
CA SER A 205 -37.23 -19.93 27.05
C SER A 205 -37.12 -19.87 28.59
N LYS A 206 -36.03 -19.27 29.11
CA LYS A 206 -35.88 -19.03 30.56
C LYS A 206 -37.00 -18.12 31.10
N ASP A 207 -37.43 -17.15 30.30
CA ASP A 207 -38.50 -16.24 30.67
C ASP A 207 -39.85 -16.96 30.72
N ASP A 208 -40.12 -17.86 29.77
CA ASP A 208 -41.33 -18.70 29.79
C ASP A 208 -41.37 -19.58 31.04
N ILE A 209 -40.24 -20.22 31.39
CA ILE A 209 -40.14 -21.06 32.60
C ILE A 209 -40.45 -20.24 33.85
N LYS A 210 -39.96 -18.99 33.94
CA LYS A 210 -40.18 -18.11 35.08
C LYS A 210 -41.61 -17.58 35.14
N ASN A 211 -42.15 -17.11 34.02
CA ASN A 211 -43.46 -16.48 33.93
C ASN A 211 -44.59 -17.50 34.13
N GLU A 212 -44.44 -18.69 33.56
CA GLU A 212 -45.43 -19.77 33.67
C GLU A 212 -45.17 -20.68 34.88
N LYS A 213 -44.13 -20.39 35.67
CA LYS A 213 -43.74 -21.14 36.88
C LYS A 213 -43.58 -22.65 36.63
N LEU A 214 -42.89 -22.99 35.55
CA LEU A 214 -42.65 -24.39 35.16
C LEU A 214 -41.57 -25.03 36.04
N GLU A 215 -41.81 -26.27 36.45
CA GLU A 215 -40.85 -27.04 37.25
C GLU A 215 -39.96 -27.94 36.38
N PRO A 216 -38.70 -28.21 36.78
CA PRO A 216 -37.85 -29.13 36.05
C PRO A 216 -38.40 -30.57 36.12
N CYS A 217 -38.35 -31.28 35.00
CA CYS A 217 -38.69 -32.70 34.97
C CYS A 217 -37.66 -33.54 35.75
N LYS A 218 -38.14 -34.33 36.72
CA LYS A 218 -37.31 -35.20 37.57
C LYS A 218 -36.49 -36.26 36.81
N VAL A 219 -36.92 -36.66 35.62
CA VAL A 219 -36.29 -37.76 34.87
C VAL A 219 -35.22 -37.26 33.90
N CYS A 220 -35.44 -36.12 33.23
CA CYS A 220 -34.47 -35.60 32.25
C CYS A 220 -33.65 -34.41 32.76
N LEU A 221 -34.00 -33.86 33.93
CA LEU A 221 -33.34 -32.73 34.59
C LEU A 221 -33.16 -32.97 36.12
N PRO A 222 -32.64 -34.13 36.57
CA PRO A 222 -32.42 -34.40 37.99
C PRO A 222 -31.51 -33.35 38.66
N GLU A 223 -30.55 -32.80 37.91
CA GLU A 223 -29.56 -31.82 38.38
C GLU A 223 -30.13 -30.44 38.73
N LEU A 224 -31.35 -30.11 38.29
CA LEU A 224 -31.96 -28.80 38.52
C LEU A 224 -32.92 -28.77 39.71
N ARG A 225 -32.95 -29.84 40.52
CA ARG A 225 -33.76 -29.89 41.73
C ARG A 225 -33.12 -28.99 42.80
N LYS A 226 -33.90 -28.05 43.35
CA LYS A 226 -33.63 -27.52 44.68
C LYS A 226 -34.38 -28.46 45.63
N ASP A 227 -33.62 -29.14 46.49
CA ASP A 227 -34.17 -30.06 47.48
C ASP A 227 -35.13 -29.34 48.44
#